data_AF-A0A150SPJ1-F1
#
_entry.id   AF-A0A150SPJ1-F1
#
_cell.length_a   1.000
_cell.length_b   1.000
_cell.length_c   1.000
_cell.angle_alpha   90.00
_cell.angle_beta   90.00
_cell.angle_gamma   90.00
#
_symmetry.space_group_name_H-M   'P 1'
#
loop_
_entity.id
_entity.type
_entity.pdbx_description
1 polymer ?
#
loop_
_entity_poly.entity_id
_entity_poly.type
_entity_poly.pdbx_seq_one_letter_code
_entity_poly.pdbx_strand_id
1 'polypeptide(L)'
;MQNLTLSDLKLGLTDLFDKRKPALLRTSSGKTYEPMLAKKLEEISALPPVVIGGKALAAELEETDVEHDGFGKAVWYMTEAYLRHPQVSAETVAAATRIRRAFIPALSELKASYADEARAAIERKKILKQHKADLERFPAAGGETLHDWISGFLDAGERLHSMLSDRADMKETSRKGAGALRAATIGLLSRLRAGITDELEHNPKLPPDLEAQVFGYLDELHVPRAAAARVKKAKKAVPEAPAPPEIA
;
A
#
# COMPACT_ATOMS: atom_id res chain seq x y z
N MET A 1 -6.34 -7.38 24.48
CA MET A 1 -6.94 -7.19 23.14
C MET A 1 -6.63 -5.83 22.47
N GLN A 2 -6.16 -4.79 23.17
CA GLN A 2 -5.96 -3.45 22.56
C GLN A 2 -5.01 -3.40 21.35
N ASN A 3 -4.08 -4.36 21.23
CA ASN A 3 -3.08 -4.35 20.16
C ASN A 3 -3.48 -5.10 18.87
N LEU A 4 -4.71 -5.65 18.80
CA LEU A 4 -5.20 -6.32 17.60
C LEU A 4 -5.38 -5.33 16.45
N THR A 5 -4.92 -5.70 15.26
CA THR A 5 -5.16 -4.97 14.01
C THR A 5 -6.53 -5.33 13.41
N LEU A 6 -6.99 -4.59 12.39
CA LEU A 6 -8.23 -4.97 11.68
C LEU A 6 -8.13 -6.35 11.02
N SER A 7 -6.95 -6.74 10.54
CA SER A 7 -6.70 -8.07 9.97
C SER A 7 -6.80 -9.15 11.04
N ASP A 8 -6.22 -8.92 12.22
CA ASP A 8 -6.32 -9.84 13.35
C ASP A 8 -7.79 -9.93 13.83
N LEU A 9 -8.51 -8.82 13.86
CA LEU A 9 -9.94 -8.79 14.20
C LEU A 9 -10.79 -9.55 13.17
N LYS A 10 -10.51 -9.40 11.87
CA LYS A 10 -11.18 -10.16 10.82
C LYS A 10 -10.99 -11.66 11.02
N LEU A 11 -9.73 -12.09 11.16
CA LEU A 11 -9.38 -13.50 11.41
C LEU A 11 -10.06 -14.04 12.67
N GLY A 12 -9.95 -13.31 13.77
CA GLY A 12 -10.50 -13.72 15.06
C GLY A 12 -12.03 -13.78 15.08
N LEU A 13 -12.71 -12.83 14.43
CA LEU A 13 -14.17 -12.86 14.30
C LEU A 13 -14.63 -13.98 13.36
N THR A 14 -13.95 -14.23 12.24
CA THR A 14 -14.26 -15.36 11.36
C THR A 14 -14.16 -16.68 12.13
N ASP A 15 -13.08 -16.94 12.86
CA ASP A 15 -12.95 -18.16 13.68
C ASP A 15 -14.02 -18.24 14.79
N LEU A 16 -14.36 -17.09 15.40
CA LEU A 16 -15.43 -17.00 16.38
C LEU A 16 -16.78 -17.44 15.80
N PHE A 17 -17.14 -16.97 14.61
CA PHE A 17 -18.41 -17.29 13.96
C PHE A 17 -18.45 -18.69 13.33
N ASP A 18 -17.30 -19.19 12.85
CA ASP A 18 -17.24 -20.49 12.17
C ASP A 18 -17.09 -21.65 13.14
N LYS A 19 -16.19 -21.54 14.14
CA LYS A 19 -15.83 -22.66 15.02
C LYS A 19 -16.35 -22.50 16.44
N ARG A 20 -16.32 -21.29 16.99
CA ARG A 20 -16.58 -21.03 18.41
C ARG A 20 -17.99 -20.50 18.68
N LYS A 21 -18.81 -20.34 17.65
CA LYS A 21 -20.20 -19.86 17.75
C LYS A 21 -21.06 -20.69 18.70
N PRO A 22 -20.97 -22.04 18.73
CA PRO A 22 -21.70 -22.82 19.72
C PRO A 22 -21.34 -22.48 21.16
N ALA A 23 -20.06 -22.21 21.45
CA ALA A 23 -19.61 -21.79 22.78
C ALA A 23 -20.11 -20.38 23.12
N LEU A 24 -20.03 -19.44 22.17
CA LEU A 24 -20.56 -18.09 22.32
C LEU A 24 -22.05 -18.12 22.72
N LEU A 25 -22.85 -18.88 21.99
CA LEU A 25 -24.31 -18.95 22.16
C LEU A 25 -24.77 -19.70 23.43
N ARG A 26 -23.86 -20.28 24.22
CA ARG A 26 -24.19 -20.85 25.54
C ARG A 26 -24.44 -19.78 26.60
N THR A 27 -23.95 -18.56 26.39
CA THR A 27 -24.10 -17.43 27.32
C THR A 27 -25.22 -16.49 26.85
N SER A 28 -25.84 -15.78 27.79
CA SER A 28 -26.82 -14.74 27.47
C SER A 28 -26.13 -13.55 26.79
N SER A 29 -24.97 -13.13 27.31
CA SER A 29 -24.10 -12.10 26.76
C SER A 29 -23.70 -12.45 25.33
N GLY A 30 -23.29 -13.69 25.07
CA GLY A 30 -22.94 -14.14 23.73
C GLY A 30 -24.10 -13.97 22.76
N LYS A 31 -25.32 -14.35 23.14
CA LYS A 31 -26.53 -14.12 22.30
C LYS A 31 -26.80 -12.63 22.07
N THR A 32 -26.60 -11.79 23.08
CA THR A 32 -26.79 -10.33 22.97
C THR A 32 -25.79 -9.68 22.02
N TYR A 33 -24.51 -10.07 22.11
CA TYR A 33 -23.43 -9.43 21.33
C TYR A 33 -23.21 -10.07 19.95
N GLU A 34 -23.68 -11.29 19.70
CA GLU A 34 -23.56 -12.00 18.42
C GLU A 34 -23.94 -11.14 17.19
N PRO A 35 -25.13 -10.53 17.12
CA PRO A 35 -25.51 -9.74 15.94
C PRO A 35 -24.67 -8.47 15.78
N MET A 36 -24.22 -7.88 16.89
CA MET A 36 -23.35 -6.70 16.87
C MET A 36 -21.96 -7.04 16.33
N LEU A 37 -21.40 -8.18 16.74
CA LEU A 37 -20.11 -8.66 16.27
C LEU A 37 -20.17 -9.13 14.81
N ALA A 38 -21.29 -9.72 14.38
CA ALA A 38 -21.50 -10.13 12.99
C ALA A 38 -21.50 -8.92 12.06
N LYS A 39 -22.23 -7.86 12.44
CA LYS A 39 -22.19 -6.58 11.73
C LYS A 39 -20.78 -5.98 11.67
N LYS A 40 -19.99 -6.09 12.76
CA LYS A 40 -18.58 -5.64 12.73
C LYS A 40 -17.72 -6.48 11.80
N LEU A 41 -17.92 -7.78 11.72
CA LEU A 41 -17.21 -8.62 10.76
C LEU A 41 -17.56 -8.23 9.31
N GLU A 42 -18.82 -7.93 9.02
CA GLU A 42 -19.26 -7.43 7.71
C GLU A 42 -18.60 -6.09 7.37
N GLU A 43 -18.68 -5.12 8.28
CA GLU A 43 -18.05 -3.79 8.12
C GLU A 43 -16.54 -3.91 7.90
N ILE A 44 -15.85 -4.80 8.63
CA ILE A 44 -14.41 -5.06 8.46
C ILE A 44 -14.12 -5.74 7.12
N SER A 45 -15.00 -6.66 6.69
CA SER A 45 -14.82 -7.41 5.44
C SER A 45 -15.08 -6.56 4.19
N ALA A 46 -15.93 -5.54 4.31
CA ALA A 46 -16.20 -4.56 3.25
C ALA A 46 -15.07 -3.53 3.08
N LEU A 47 -14.10 -3.46 4.00
CA LEU A 47 -12.96 -2.56 3.84
C LEU A 47 -12.07 -3.01 2.68
N PRO A 48 -11.53 -2.06 1.88
CA PRO A 48 -10.57 -2.39 0.83
C PRO A 48 -9.36 -3.17 1.39
N PRO A 49 -8.85 -4.20 0.68
CA PRO A 49 -7.71 -5.01 1.13
C PRO A 49 -6.49 -4.15 1.52
N VAL A 50 -6.34 -3.01 0.88
CA VAL A 50 -5.38 -1.94 1.14
C VAL A 50 -5.42 -1.40 2.58
N VAL A 51 -6.62 -1.22 3.14
CA VAL A 51 -6.87 -0.70 4.49
C VAL A 51 -6.56 -1.78 5.54
N ILE A 52 -6.66 -3.04 5.14
CA ILE A 52 -6.38 -4.23 5.94
C ILE A 52 -4.88 -4.63 5.84
N GLY A 53 -4.24 -4.44 4.67
CA GLY A 53 -2.92 -4.97 4.32
C GLY A 53 -1.79 -3.94 4.13
N GLY A 54 -2.10 -2.64 4.03
CA GLY A 54 -1.15 -1.56 4.31
C GLY A 54 -0.53 -0.80 3.13
N LYS A 55 -0.83 -1.11 1.85
CA LYS A 55 -0.40 -0.26 0.72
C LYS A 55 -1.45 -0.18 -0.38
N ALA A 56 -1.99 1.02 -0.61
CA ALA A 56 -2.96 1.30 -1.67
C ALA A 56 -2.27 1.33 -3.02
N LEU A 57 -2.99 0.86 -4.04
CA LEU A 57 -2.59 0.95 -5.45
C LEU A 57 -1.19 0.40 -5.72
N ALA A 58 -0.73 -0.58 -4.93
CA ALA A 58 0.66 -1.03 -4.98
C ALA A 58 0.95 -1.81 -6.27
N ALA A 59 0.03 -2.70 -6.66
CA ALA A 59 0.17 -3.47 -7.89
C ALA A 59 0.00 -2.58 -9.12
N GLU A 60 -0.94 -1.63 -9.04
CA GLU A 60 -1.25 -0.71 -10.13
C GLU A 60 -0.12 0.32 -10.32
N LEU A 61 0.51 0.79 -9.23
CA LEU A 61 1.74 1.60 -9.30
C LEU A 61 2.89 0.81 -9.93
N GLU A 62 3.09 -0.46 -9.55
CA GLU A 62 4.13 -1.33 -10.11
C GLU A 62 3.90 -1.62 -11.60
N GLU A 63 2.66 -1.89 -12.01
CA GLU A 63 2.32 -2.10 -13.41
C GLU A 63 2.55 -0.84 -14.26
N THR A 64 2.11 0.32 -13.75
CA THR A 64 2.32 1.61 -14.43
C THR A 64 3.80 1.97 -14.52
N ASP A 65 4.58 1.65 -13.48
CA ASP A 65 6.03 1.81 -13.44
C ASP A 65 6.71 0.93 -14.49
N VAL A 66 6.32 -0.35 -14.60
CA VAL A 66 6.82 -1.25 -15.65
C VAL A 66 6.53 -0.70 -17.05
N GLU A 67 5.34 -0.15 -17.28
CA GLU A 67 4.98 0.48 -18.55
C GLU A 67 5.84 1.72 -18.85
N HIS A 68 5.96 2.63 -17.87
CA HIS A 68 6.82 3.82 -17.94
C HIS A 68 8.27 3.42 -18.29
N ASP A 69 8.83 2.50 -17.54
CA ASP A 69 10.18 1.98 -17.74
C ASP A 69 10.36 1.30 -19.10
N GLY A 70 9.34 0.55 -19.55
CA GLY A 70 9.33 -0.13 -20.84
C GLY A 70 9.51 0.86 -21.98
N PHE A 71 8.68 1.91 -22.03
CA PHE A 71 8.82 2.97 -23.03
C PHE A 71 10.15 3.72 -22.90
N GLY A 72 10.54 4.10 -21.68
CA GLY A 72 11.80 4.82 -21.44
C GLY A 72 13.03 4.06 -21.92
N LYS A 73 13.10 2.75 -21.65
CA LYS A 73 14.17 1.86 -22.12
C LYS A 73 14.15 1.72 -23.64
N ALA A 74 12.97 1.58 -24.24
CA ALA A 74 12.83 1.47 -25.70
C ALA A 74 13.36 2.72 -26.40
N VAL A 75 12.99 3.91 -25.92
CA VAL A 75 13.48 5.21 -26.43
C VAL A 75 15.00 5.34 -26.26
N TRP A 76 15.54 4.95 -25.09
CA TRP A 76 16.99 4.97 -24.86
C TRP A 76 17.75 4.09 -25.85
N TYR A 77 17.37 2.82 -25.98
CA TYR A 77 18.11 1.90 -26.86
C TYR A 77 17.94 2.25 -28.33
N MET A 78 16.78 2.73 -28.75
CA MET A 78 16.57 3.21 -30.11
C MET A 78 17.50 4.39 -30.41
N THR A 79 17.53 5.41 -29.54
CA THR A 79 18.44 6.55 -29.74
C THR A 79 19.91 6.15 -29.67
N GLU A 80 20.32 5.25 -28.76
CA GLU A 80 21.68 4.73 -28.69
C GLU A 80 22.10 4.03 -30.00
N ALA A 81 21.22 3.26 -30.63
CA ALA A 81 21.49 2.60 -31.90
C ALA A 81 21.84 3.63 -33.00
N TYR A 82 21.05 4.70 -33.14
CA TYR A 82 21.32 5.75 -34.12
C TYR A 82 22.60 6.54 -33.82
N LEU A 83 22.96 6.72 -32.55
CA LEU A 83 24.20 7.40 -32.16
C LEU A 83 25.46 6.59 -32.46
N ARG A 84 25.34 5.26 -32.55
CA ARG A 84 26.47 4.34 -32.79
C ARG A 84 26.58 3.88 -34.24
N HIS A 85 25.52 4.01 -35.02
CA HIS A 85 25.48 3.46 -36.37
C HIS A 85 26.36 4.29 -37.33
N PRO A 86 27.38 3.69 -37.98
CA PRO A 86 28.40 4.44 -38.73
C PRO A 86 27.88 5.11 -40.02
N GLN A 87 26.72 4.68 -40.52
CA GLN A 87 26.14 5.18 -41.78
C GLN A 87 24.92 6.09 -41.58
N VAL A 88 24.57 6.44 -40.33
CA VAL A 88 23.45 7.36 -40.07
C VAL A 88 23.91 8.80 -40.35
N SER A 89 23.01 9.61 -40.92
CA SER A 89 23.32 11.00 -41.25
C SER A 89 23.62 11.83 -39.99
N ALA A 90 24.47 12.86 -40.11
CA ALA A 90 24.78 13.76 -39.01
C ALA A 90 23.52 14.45 -38.44
N GLU A 91 22.53 14.73 -39.28
CA GLU A 91 21.25 15.32 -38.86
C GLU A 91 20.43 14.36 -37.97
N THR A 92 20.36 13.09 -38.35
CA THR A 92 19.69 12.04 -37.57
C THR A 92 20.40 11.81 -36.24
N VAL A 93 21.75 11.78 -36.21
CA VAL A 93 22.54 11.70 -34.97
C VAL A 93 22.25 12.91 -34.06
N ALA A 94 22.17 14.11 -34.64
CA ALA A 94 21.85 15.31 -33.88
C ALA A 94 20.43 15.27 -33.29
N ALA A 95 19.45 14.79 -34.06
CA ALA A 95 18.08 14.59 -33.57
C ALA A 95 18.02 13.55 -32.43
N ALA A 96 18.65 12.39 -32.58
CA ALA A 96 18.74 11.37 -31.54
C ALA A 96 19.41 11.92 -30.26
N THR A 97 20.46 12.73 -30.41
CA THR A 97 21.13 13.40 -29.28
C THR A 97 20.19 14.36 -28.54
N ARG A 98 19.43 15.19 -29.26
CA ARG A 98 18.46 16.13 -28.66
C ARG A 98 17.35 15.40 -27.94
N ILE A 99 16.79 14.34 -28.55
CA ILE A 99 15.75 13.50 -27.95
C ILE A 99 16.25 12.88 -26.65
N ARG A 100 17.40 12.19 -26.70
CA ARG A 100 17.97 11.52 -25.52
C ARG A 100 18.21 12.52 -24.38
N ARG A 101 18.83 13.67 -24.67
CA ARG A 101 19.08 14.71 -23.68
C ARG A 101 17.80 15.31 -23.08
N ALA A 102 16.72 15.41 -23.85
CA ALA A 102 15.47 16.01 -23.39
C ALA A 102 14.64 15.04 -22.53
N PHE A 103 14.53 13.78 -22.96
CA PHE A 103 13.55 12.85 -22.38
C PHE A 103 14.17 11.75 -21.53
N ILE A 104 15.31 11.18 -21.93
CA ILE A 104 15.98 10.08 -21.22
C ILE A 104 17.50 10.33 -21.18
N PRO A 105 18.00 11.27 -20.35
CA PRO A 105 19.41 11.64 -20.31
C PRO A 105 20.34 10.50 -19.85
N ALA A 106 19.82 9.63 -18.98
CA ALA A 106 20.52 8.45 -18.48
C ALA A 106 19.53 7.33 -18.13
N LEU A 107 19.91 6.06 -18.36
CA LEU A 107 19.11 4.90 -17.93
C LEU A 107 18.85 4.84 -16.42
N SER A 108 19.74 5.43 -15.62
CA SER A 108 19.56 5.48 -14.16
C SER A 108 18.36 6.33 -13.73
N GLU A 109 17.87 7.22 -14.59
CA GLU A 109 16.66 8.01 -14.29
C GLU A 109 15.38 7.16 -14.32
N LEU A 110 15.40 6.02 -15.02
CA LEU A 110 14.32 5.01 -15.04
C LEU A 110 14.35 4.10 -13.80
N LYS A 111 14.99 4.56 -12.73
CA LYS A 111 15.03 3.89 -11.42
C LYS A 111 14.76 4.91 -10.33
N ALA A 112 14.24 6.07 -10.70
CA ALA A 112 13.97 7.13 -9.76
C ALA A 112 12.76 6.73 -8.90
N SER A 113 12.48 7.51 -7.85
CA SER A 113 11.25 7.26 -7.10
C SER A 113 10.04 7.62 -7.98
N TYR A 114 8.89 6.95 -7.79
CA TYR A 114 7.66 7.29 -8.52
C TYR A 114 7.32 8.79 -8.49
N ALA A 115 7.63 9.47 -7.38
CA ALA A 115 7.40 10.90 -7.24
C ALA A 115 8.34 11.76 -8.11
N ASP A 116 9.57 11.30 -8.33
CA ASP A 116 10.54 11.97 -9.18
C ASP A 116 10.26 11.72 -10.66
N GLU A 117 9.86 10.48 -11.02
CA GLU A 117 9.44 10.12 -12.37
C GLU A 117 8.19 10.90 -12.80
N ALA A 118 7.17 10.92 -11.95
CA ALA A 118 5.96 11.72 -12.15
C ALA A 118 6.28 13.20 -12.40
N ARG A 119 7.17 13.78 -11.58
CA ARG A 119 7.59 15.17 -11.72
C ARG A 119 8.32 15.41 -13.03
N ALA A 120 9.26 14.53 -13.37
CA ALA A 120 10.01 14.63 -14.61
C ALA A 120 9.10 14.51 -15.84
N ALA A 121 8.12 13.60 -15.80
CA ALA A 121 7.13 13.43 -16.87
C ALA A 121 6.30 14.70 -17.09
N ILE A 122 5.76 15.29 -16.02
CA ILE A 122 4.98 16.54 -16.09
C ILE A 122 5.83 17.68 -16.70
N GLU A 123 7.09 17.83 -16.29
CA GLU A 123 7.97 18.87 -16.84
C GLU A 123 8.33 18.60 -18.31
N ARG A 124 8.64 17.35 -18.67
CA ARG A 124 9.02 16.96 -20.03
C ARG A 124 7.85 17.03 -21.01
N LYS A 125 6.61 16.82 -20.55
CA LYS A 125 5.43 16.96 -21.41
C LYS A 125 5.25 18.38 -21.94
N LYS A 126 5.71 19.40 -21.20
CA LYS A 126 5.70 20.80 -21.64
C LYS A 126 6.55 21.04 -22.89
N ILE A 127 7.61 20.25 -23.07
CA ILE A 127 8.54 20.39 -24.22
C ILE A 127 8.27 19.38 -25.33
N LEU A 128 7.37 18.41 -25.15
CA LEU A 128 7.05 17.36 -26.14
C LEU A 128 6.76 17.93 -27.53
N LYS A 129 5.90 18.95 -27.60
CA LYS A 129 5.52 19.60 -28.86
C LYS A 129 6.71 20.23 -29.60
N GLN A 130 7.70 20.74 -28.86
CA GLN A 130 8.89 21.37 -29.45
C GLN A 130 9.80 20.34 -30.12
N HIS A 131 9.74 19.07 -29.68
CA HIS A 131 10.55 17.97 -30.21
C HIS A 131 9.81 17.11 -31.24
N LYS A 132 8.54 17.38 -31.54
CA LYS A 132 7.70 16.54 -32.40
C LYS A 132 8.37 16.19 -33.75
N ALA A 133 8.91 17.19 -34.44
CA ALA A 133 9.56 16.99 -35.74
C ALA A 133 10.83 16.12 -35.66
N ASP A 134 11.55 16.14 -34.54
CA ASP A 134 12.67 15.22 -34.33
C ASP A 134 12.15 13.80 -34.06
N LEU A 135 11.10 13.68 -33.24
CA LEU A 135 10.54 12.41 -32.80
C LEU A 135 9.89 11.60 -33.93
N GLU A 136 9.16 12.26 -34.83
CA GLU A 136 8.49 11.62 -35.98
C GLU A 136 9.47 11.07 -37.03
N ARG A 137 10.75 11.46 -36.99
CA ARG A 137 11.78 10.93 -37.91
C ARG A 137 12.18 9.48 -37.62
N PHE A 138 11.86 9.00 -36.42
CA PHE A 138 12.29 7.69 -35.96
C PHE A 138 11.10 6.74 -35.95
N PRO A 139 10.93 5.90 -36.98
CA PRO A 139 9.84 4.94 -37.04
C PRO A 139 10.02 3.86 -35.98
N ALA A 140 8.90 3.42 -35.42
CA ALA A 140 8.78 2.33 -34.48
C ALA A 140 7.92 1.20 -35.08
N ALA A 141 7.88 0.06 -34.39
CA ALA A 141 7.04 -1.06 -34.80
C ALA A 141 5.55 -0.66 -34.84
N GLY A 142 4.77 -1.32 -35.70
CA GLY A 142 3.32 -1.08 -35.76
C GLY A 142 2.89 0.23 -36.46
N GLY A 143 3.81 0.92 -37.13
CA GLY A 143 3.52 2.21 -37.78
C GLY A 143 3.58 3.42 -36.85
N GLU A 144 4.05 3.21 -35.61
CA GLU A 144 4.31 4.25 -34.64
C GLU A 144 5.62 4.98 -34.92
N THR A 145 5.90 6.01 -34.13
CA THR A 145 7.15 6.75 -34.10
C THR A 145 7.65 6.90 -32.66
N LEU A 146 8.88 7.41 -32.48
CA LEU A 146 9.34 7.79 -31.14
C LEU A 146 8.45 8.85 -30.48
N HIS A 147 7.65 9.60 -31.23
CA HIS A 147 6.68 10.53 -30.65
C HIS A 147 5.62 9.77 -29.83
N ASP A 148 5.15 8.64 -30.36
CA ASP A 148 4.12 7.83 -29.71
C ASP A 148 4.68 7.15 -28.46
N TRP A 149 5.90 6.60 -28.54
CA TRP A 149 6.57 5.99 -27.38
C TRP A 149 6.88 7.00 -26.28
N ILE A 150 7.33 8.22 -26.63
CA ILE A 150 7.56 9.25 -25.63
C ILE A 150 6.23 9.75 -25.05
N SER A 151 5.17 9.82 -25.84
CA SER A 151 3.84 10.15 -25.32
C SER A 151 3.39 9.11 -24.29
N GLY A 152 3.53 7.81 -24.61
CA GLY A 152 3.25 6.72 -23.67
C GLY A 152 4.10 6.77 -22.40
N PHE A 153 5.41 7.03 -22.52
CA PHE A 153 6.31 7.26 -21.39
C PHE A 153 5.81 8.38 -20.47
N LEU A 154 5.51 9.55 -21.03
CA LEU A 154 5.09 10.71 -20.24
C LEU A 154 3.69 10.52 -19.64
N ASP A 155 2.78 9.89 -20.36
CA ASP A 155 1.42 9.61 -19.89
C ASP A 155 1.42 8.57 -18.76
N ALA A 156 2.30 7.57 -18.81
CA ALA A 156 2.51 6.64 -17.70
C ALA A 156 3.06 7.37 -16.46
N GLY A 157 4.02 8.28 -16.63
CA GLY A 157 4.53 9.10 -15.52
C GLY A 157 3.47 10.02 -14.90
N GLU A 158 2.58 10.61 -15.69
CA GLU A 158 1.43 11.37 -15.17
C GLU A 158 0.40 10.48 -14.45
N ARG A 159 0.18 9.25 -14.93
CA ARG A 159 -0.65 8.29 -14.21
C ARG A 159 -0.06 7.95 -12.85
N LEU A 160 1.26 7.77 -12.74
CA LEU A 160 1.93 7.61 -11.44
C LEU A 160 1.63 8.79 -10.50
N HIS A 161 1.63 10.03 -11.00
CA HIS A 161 1.24 11.20 -10.20
C HIS A 161 -0.17 11.09 -9.63
N SER A 162 -1.15 10.82 -10.51
CA SER A 162 -2.56 10.69 -10.13
C SER A 162 -2.76 9.60 -9.08
N MET A 163 -2.14 8.42 -9.28
CA MET A 163 -2.24 7.30 -8.35
C MET A 163 -1.57 7.58 -7.00
N LEU A 164 -0.46 8.33 -6.99
CA LEU A 164 0.16 8.80 -5.75
C LEU A 164 -0.73 9.80 -5.00
N SER A 165 -1.44 10.67 -5.72
CA SER A 165 -2.43 11.58 -5.15
C SER A 165 -3.64 10.83 -4.58
N ASP A 166 -4.24 9.94 -5.36
CA ASP A 166 -5.37 9.10 -4.93
C ASP A 166 -5.00 8.28 -3.69
N ARG A 167 -3.78 7.74 -3.67
CA ARG A 167 -3.24 7.03 -2.51
C ARG A 167 -3.12 7.92 -1.28
N ALA A 168 -2.79 9.21 -1.43
CA ALA A 168 -2.74 10.15 -0.32
C ALA A 168 -4.14 10.41 0.24
N ASP A 169 -5.14 10.62 -0.63
CA ASP A 169 -6.52 10.91 -0.25
C ASP A 169 -7.21 9.70 0.39
N MET A 170 -6.99 8.50 -0.15
CA MET A 170 -7.46 7.24 0.41
C MET A 170 -6.88 7.01 1.81
N LYS A 171 -5.61 7.33 2.01
CA LYS A 171 -4.91 7.14 3.29
C LYS A 171 -5.50 8.03 4.38
N GLU A 172 -5.96 9.24 4.05
CA GLU A 172 -6.58 10.14 5.04
C GLU A 172 -8.00 9.67 5.42
N THR A 173 -8.83 9.40 4.43
CA THR A 173 -10.24 9.02 4.63
C THR A 173 -10.37 7.64 5.27
N SER A 174 -9.55 6.68 4.83
CA SER A 174 -9.59 5.31 5.32
C SER A 174 -8.96 5.16 6.71
N ARG A 175 -7.97 5.98 7.10
CA ARG A 175 -7.37 5.90 8.45
C ARG A 175 -8.33 6.28 9.57
N LYS A 176 -9.13 7.33 9.38
CA LYS A 176 -10.10 7.79 10.40
C LYS A 176 -11.21 6.75 10.60
N GLY A 177 -11.79 6.24 9.52
CA GLY A 177 -12.84 5.20 9.58
C GLY A 177 -12.32 3.85 10.13
N ALA A 178 -11.17 3.39 9.64
CA ALA A 178 -10.56 2.12 10.08
C ALA A 178 -10.16 2.13 11.56
N GLY A 179 -9.60 3.24 12.05
CA GLY A 179 -9.24 3.41 13.44
C GLY A 179 -10.46 3.36 14.37
N ALA A 180 -11.53 4.07 14.01
CA ALA A 180 -12.79 4.06 14.76
C ALA A 180 -13.44 2.68 14.77
N LEU A 181 -13.49 2.00 13.61
CA LEU A 181 -14.06 0.65 13.49
C LEU A 181 -13.29 -0.34 14.36
N ARG A 182 -11.95 -0.33 14.30
CA ARG A 182 -11.10 -1.17 15.16
C ARG A 182 -11.38 -0.92 16.64
N ALA A 183 -11.42 0.34 17.07
CA ALA A 183 -11.64 0.70 18.46
C ALA A 183 -13.03 0.24 18.94
N ALA A 184 -14.07 0.44 18.13
CA ALA A 184 -15.43 0.01 18.43
C ALA A 184 -15.53 -1.52 18.56
N THR A 185 -14.91 -2.28 17.64
CA THR A 185 -14.90 -3.75 17.68
C THR A 185 -14.16 -4.28 18.90
N ILE A 186 -13.00 -3.72 19.24
CA ILE A 186 -12.27 -4.08 20.48
C ILE A 186 -13.12 -3.78 21.72
N GLY A 187 -13.84 -2.65 21.72
CA GLY A 187 -14.75 -2.28 22.81
C GLY A 187 -15.88 -3.28 22.99
N LEU A 188 -16.49 -3.77 21.90
CA LEU A 188 -17.52 -4.80 21.95
C LEU A 188 -16.97 -6.13 22.48
N LEU A 189 -15.83 -6.60 21.96
CA LEU A 189 -15.18 -7.83 22.43
C LEU A 189 -14.82 -7.76 23.92
N SER A 190 -14.35 -6.60 24.39
CA SER A 190 -13.99 -6.40 25.79
C SER A 190 -15.22 -6.44 26.72
N ARG A 191 -16.33 -5.82 26.30
CA ARG A 191 -17.60 -5.88 27.05
C ARG A 191 -18.21 -7.28 27.05
N LEU A 192 -18.17 -7.98 25.92
CA LEU A 192 -18.61 -9.37 25.86
C LEU A 192 -17.79 -10.25 26.81
N ARG A 193 -16.46 -10.11 26.83
CA ARG A 193 -15.59 -10.86 27.74
C ARG A 193 -16.00 -10.65 29.20
N ALA A 194 -16.20 -9.39 29.61
CA ALA A 194 -16.68 -9.07 30.96
C ALA A 194 -18.03 -9.73 31.26
N GLY A 195 -19.01 -9.62 30.36
CA GLY A 195 -20.33 -10.24 30.55
C GLY A 195 -20.29 -11.77 30.66
N ILE A 196 -19.40 -12.43 29.90
CA ILE A 196 -19.19 -13.88 30.04
C ILE A 196 -18.56 -14.21 31.40
N THR A 197 -17.57 -13.44 31.85
CA THR A 197 -16.97 -13.62 33.18
C THR A 197 -18.01 -13.47 34.28
N ASP A 198 -18.83 -12.42 34.25
CA ASP A 198 -19.89 -12.19 35.23
C ASP A 198 -20.91 -13.34 35.24
N GLU A 199 -21.28 -13.88 34.06
CA GLU A 199 -22.16 -15.04 33.97
C GLU A 199 -21.54 -16.31 34.55
N LEU A 200 -20.25 -16.54 34.36
CA LEU A 200 -19.55 -17.70 34.92
C LEU A 200 -19.51 -17.65 36.45
N GLU A 201 -19.35 -16.46 37.04
CA GLU A 201 -19.37 -16.28 38.49
C GLU A 201 -20.73 -16.63 39.12
N HIS A 202 -21.83 -16.38 38.40
CA HIS A 202 -23.19 -16.51 38.93
C HIS A 202 -23.96 -17.74 38.41
N ASN A 203 -23.39 -18.51 37.47
CA ASN A 203 -24.03 -19.67 36.89
C ASN A 203 -23.11 -20.92 36.90
N PRO A 204 -23.20 -21.77 37.93
CA PRO A 204 -22.35 -22.96 38.06
C PRO A 204 -22.65 -24.06 37.01
N LYS A 205 -23.68 -23.89 36.17
CA LYS A 205 -23.99 -24.83 35.08
C LYS A 205 -23.18 -24.57 33.81
N LEU A 206 -22.52 -23.41 33.71
CA LEU A 206 -21.68 -23.09 32.56
C LEU A 206 -20.28 -23.72 32.73
N PRO A 207 -19.64 -24.17 31.63
CA PRO A 207 -18.27 -24.65 31.69
C PRO A 207 -17.32 -23.56 32.20
N PRO A 208 -16.42 -23.84 33.16
CA PRO A 208 -15.50 -22.84 33.71
C PRO A 208 -14.48 -22.32 32.68
N ASP A 209 -14.25 -23.08 31.60
CA ASP A 209 -13.35 -22.75 30.50
C ASP A 209 -14.06 -22.04 29.33
N LEU A 210 -15.35 -21.69 29.47
CA LEU A 210 -16.15 -21.14 28.37
C LEU A 210 -15.60 -19.82 27.81
N GLU A 211 -15.03 -18.97 28.67
CA GLU A 211 -14.37 -17.74 28.24
C GLU A 211 -13.18 -18.06 27.31
N ALA A 212 -12.34 -19.02 27.69
CA ALA A 212 -11.20 -19.46 26.90
C ALA A 212 -11.65 -20.13 25.58
N GLN A 213 -12.76 -20.88 25.61
CA GLN A 213 -13.35 -21.45 24.39
C GLN A 213 -13.79 -20.37 23.40
N VAL A 214 -14.30 -19.23 23.89
CA VAL A 214 -14.78 -18.12 23.04
C VAL A 214 -13.62 -17.26 22.54
N PHE A 215 -12.67 -16.89 23.40
CA PHE A 215 -11.65 -15.89 23.07
C PHE A 215 -10.24 -16.43 22.82
N GLY A 216 -9.97 -17.72 23.02
CA GLY A 216 -8.61 -18.27 22.96
C GLY A 216 -7.84 -17.90 21.68
N TYR A 217 -8.48 -17.95 20.51
CA TYR A 217 -7.83 -17.56 19.26
C TYR A 217 -7.55 -16.05 19.15
N LEU A 218 -8.45 -15.20 19.64
CA LEU A 218 -8.22 -13.75 19.71
C LEU A 218 -7.06 -13.40 20.65
N ASP A 219 -6.87 -14.17 21.73
CA ASP A 219 -5.73 -14.00 22.63
C ASP A 219 -4.41 -14.45 21.96
N GLU A 220 -4.41 -15.57 21.25
CA GLU A 220 -3.26 -16.03 20.46
C GLU A 220 -2.79 -14.99 19.43
N LEU A 221 -3.73 -14.30 18.76
CA LEU A 221 -3.40 -13.20 17.86
C LEU A 221 -2.86 -11.97 18.59
N HIS A 222 -3.29 -11.73 19.83
CA HIS A 222 -2.91 -10.56 20.63
C HIS A 222 -1.52 -10.67 21.25
N VAL A 223 -1.12 -11.86 21.74
CA VAL A 223 0.17 -12.11 22.42
C VAL A 223 1.40 -11.65 21.60
N PRO A 224 1.60 -12.09 20.34
CA PRO A 224 2.76 -11.69 19.54
C PRO A 224 2.72 -10.19 19.20
N ARG A 225 1.52 -9.59 19.04
CA ARG A 225 1.35 -8.16 18.77
C ARG A 225 1.70 -7.29 19.98
N ALA A 226 1.30 -7.72 21.17
CA ALA A 226 1.65 -7.03 22.42
C ALA A 226 3.15 -7.05 22.68
N ALA A 227 3.83 -8.17 22.39
CA ALA A 227 5.28 -8.28 22.48
C ALA A 227 5.98 -7.32 21.49
N ALA A 228 5.56 -7.32 20.22
CA ALA A 228 6.13 -6.42 19.20
C ALA A 228 5.90 -4.93 19.51
N ALA A 229 4.73 -4.56 20.05
CA ALA A 229 4.43 -3.18 20.44
C ALA A 229 5.30 -2.70 21.61
N ARG A 230 5.57 -3.57 22.59
CA ARG A 230 6.46 -3.27 23.72
C ARG A 230 7.90 -3.02 23.26
N VAL A 231 8.42 -3.84 22.33
CA VAL A 231 9.76 -3.65 21.73
C VAL A 231 9.86 -2.32 20.99
N LYS A 232 8.84 -1.95 20.20
CA LYS A 232 8.82 -0.65 19.50
C LYS A 232 8.79 0.54 20.47
N LYS A 233 8.02 0.44 21.56
CA LYS A 233 7.94 1.50 22.58
C LYS A 233 9.28 1.66 23.33
N ALA A 234 9.96 0.55 23.63
CA ALA A 234 11.28 0.58 24.27
C ALA A 234 12.34 1.22 23.37
N LYS A 235 12.36 0.91 22.05
CA LYS A 235 13.28 1.55 21.10
C LYS A 235 13.07 3.05 20.93
N LYS A 236 11.84 3.54 21.09
CA LYS A 236 11.52 4.98 21.02
C LYS A 236 11.86 5.75 22.30
N ALA A 237 12.10 5.05 23.41
CA ALA A 237 12.34 5.62 24.73
C ALA A 237 13.82 5.71 25.13
N VAL A 238 14.74 5.20 24.31
CA VAL A 238 16.18 5.41 24.51
C VAL A 238 16.53 6.80 23.97
N PRO A 239 16.92 7.78 24.80
CA PRO A 239 17.39 9.06 24.33
C PRO A 239 18.68 8.86 23.55
N GLU A 240 18.79 9.53 22.40
CA GLU A 240 20.01 9.65 21.63
C GLU A 240 21.12 10.16 22.56
N ALA A 241 22.19 9.37 22.73
CA ALA A 241 23.30 9.73 23.58
C ALA A 241 23.91 11.06 23.07
N PRO A 242 24.27 11.99 23.98
CA PRO A 242 24.81 13.28 23.56
C PRO A 242 26.10 13.05 22.77
N ALA A 243 26.18 13.73 21.62
CA ALA A 243 27.34 13.66 20.73
C ALA A 243 28.64 14.00 21.51
N PRO A 244 29.74 13.26 21.28
CA PRO A 244 31.01 13.52 21.95
C PRO A 244 31.51 14.94 21.60
N PRO A 245 32.17 15.63 22.55
CA PRO A 245 32.59 17.01 22.35
C PRO A 245 33.61 17.11 21.23
N GLU A 246 33.40 18.06 20.32
CA GLU A 246 34.40 18.53 19.36
C GLU A 246 35.63 19.02 20.14
N ILE A 247 36.75 18.36 19.89
CA ILE A 247 38.06 18.79 20.38
C ILE A 247 38.50 19.94 19.47
N ALA A 248 38.68 21.12 20.07
CA ALA A 248 39.19 22.34 19.45
C ALA A 248 40.68 22.22 19.08
#